data_AF-A0A0M6WGW9-F1
#
_entry.id   AF-A0A0M6WGW9-F1
#
_cell.length_a   1.000
_cell.length_b   1.000
_cell.length_c   1.000
_cell.angle_alpha   90.00
_cell.angle_beta   90.00
_cell.angle_gamma   90.00
#
_symmetry.space_group_name_H-M   'P 1'
#
loop_
_entity.id
_entity.type
_entity.pdbx_description
1 polymer ?
#
loop_
_entity_poly.entity_id
_entity_poly.type
_entity_poly.pdbx_seq_one_letter_code
_entity_poly.pdbx_strand_id
1 'polypeptide(L)'
;MKNFFNEFKKFISRGNVMDMAVGIIIGGAFTSIVTSLVNDIINPILGVFGGMNFDKLSVKLFGEATLYYGKFLTAVVNFLIMALIVFCIVKAMNAAGERFGHKEEKEPDTKECPYCKSKIAIAATRCPNCTSMIGTADESEK
;
A
#
# COMPACT_ATOMS: atom_id res chain seq x y z
N MET A 1 -32.56 -18.43 8.69
CA MET A 1 -31.71 -17.23 8.89
C MET A 1 -30.44 -17.49 9.72
N LYS A 2 -30.45 -18.38 10.74
CA LYS A 2 -29.23 -18.77 11.49
C LYS A 2 -28.12 -19.41 10.63
N ASN A 3 -28.49 -20.13 9.56
CA ASN A 3 -27.51 -20.79 8.68
C ASN A 3 -26.69 -19.80 7.84
N PHE A 4 -27.31 -18.76 7.28
CA PHE A 4 -26.60 -17.73 6.50
C PHE A 4 -25.60 -16.95 7.36
N PHE A 5 -25.95 -16.59 8.59
CA PHE A 5 -25.04 -15.85 9.47
C PHE A 5 -23.83 -16.69 9.89
N ASN A 6 -24.02 -18.00 10.09
CA ASN A 6 -22.94 -18.93 10.39
C ASN A 6 -22.05 -19.20 9.17
N GLU A 7 -22.62 -19.28 7.97
CA GLU A 7 -21.88 -19.39 6.71
C GLU A 7 -21.10 -18.10 6.40
N PHE A 8 -21.71 -16.95 6.63
CA PHE A 8 -21.08 -15.64 6.48
C PHE A 8 -19.94 -15.45 7.48
N LYS A 9 -20.14 -15.81 8.75
CA LYS A 9 -19.06 -15.81 9.75
C LYS A 9 -17.93 -16.75 9.33
N LYS A 10 -18.23 -17.99 8.89
CA LYS A 10 -17.21 -18.92 8.36
C LYS A 10 -16.49 -18.38 7.12
N PHE A 11 -17.17 -17.61 6.27
CA PHE A 11 -16.58 -16.99 5.10
C PHE A 11 -15.61 -15.86 5.48
N ILE A 12 -16.03 -14.97 6.38
CA ILE A 12 -15.23 -13.85 6.87
C ILE A 12 -14.07 -14.32 7.75
N SER A 13 -14.22 -15.41 8.52
CA SER A 13 -13.12 -15.97 9.32
C SER A 13 -11.97 -16.58 8.49
N ARG A 14 -12.05 -16.55 7.15
CA ARG A 14 -10.90 -16.87 6.29
C ARG A 14 -9.90 -15.71 6.40
N GLY A 15 -8.81 -15.90 7.14
CA GLY A 15 -7.80 -14.86 7.42
C GLY A 15 -7.33 -14.08 6.19
N ASN A 16 -7.14 -14.75 5.05
CA ASN A 16 -6.74 -14.11 3.78
C ASN A 16 -7.76 -13.05 3.28
N VAL A 17 -9.06 -13.21 3.57
CA VAL A 17 -10.11 -12.26 3.15
C VAL A 17 -10.13 -11.04 4.06
N MET A 18 -9.92 -11.24 5.38
CA MET A 18 -9.91 -10.14 6.34
C MET A 18 -8.72 -9.21 6.15
N ASP A 19 -7.52 -9.77 5.99
CA ASP A 19 -6.32 -8.96 5.77
C ASP A 19 -6.40 -8.17 4.47
N MET A 20 -6.95 -8.78 3.41
CA MET A 20 -7.20 -8.10 2.14
C MET A 20 -8.25 -6.99 2.28
N ALA A 21 -9.35 -7.24 3.00
CA ALA A 21 -10.41 -6.26 3.21
C ALA A 21 -9.92 -5.04 4.00
N VAL A 22 -9.17 -5.28 5.08
CA VAL A 22 -8.56 -4.22 5.89
C VAL A 22 -7.57 -3.40 5.04
N GLY A 23 -6.75 -4.05 4.22
CA GLY A 23 -5.82 -3.37 3.31
C GLY A 23 -6.52 -2.44 2.32
N ILE A 24 -7.64 -2.87 1.72
CA ILE A 24 -8.42 -2.04 0.78
C ILE A 24 -9.07 -0.85 1.49
N ILE A 25 -9.66 -1.07 2.67
CA ILE A 25 -10.32 0.00 3.44
C ILE A 25 -9.30 1.06 3.87
N ILE A 26 -8.16 0.65 4.41
CA ILE A 26 -7.09 1.57 4.82
C ILE A 26 -6.50 2.27 3.60
N GLY A 27 -6.27 1.56 2.50
CA GLY A 27 -5.77 2.14 1.25
C GLY A 27 -6.70 3.21 0.68
N GLY A 28 -8.02 2.96 0.70
CA GLY A 28 -9.03 3.93 0.28
C GLY A 28 -9.05 5.17 1.18
N ALA A 29 -9.07 4.99 2.50
CA ALA A 29 -9.06 6.10 3.46
C ALA A 29 -7.78 6.95 3.36
N PHE A 30 -6.61 6.30 3.22
CA PHE A 30 -5.33 6.99 3.05
C PHE A 30 -5.29 7.82 1.76
N THR A 31 -5.81 7.27 0.65
CA THR A 31 -5.90 8.00 -0.62
C THR A 31 -6.73 9.28 -0.48
N SER A 32 -7.83 9.24 0.27
CA SER A 32 -8.65 10.43 0.54
C SER A 32 -7.90 11.50 1.34
N ILE A 33 -7.12 11.10 2.35
CA ILE A 33 -6.29 12.03 3.15
C ILE A 33 -5.25 12.72 2.26
N VAL A 34 -4.55 11.94 1.44
CA VAL A 34 -3.55 12.47 0.51
C VAL A 34 -4.21 13.40 -0.52
N THR A 35 -5.39 13.02 -1.04
CA THR A 35 -6.14 13.83 -2.01
C THR A 35 -6.57 15.16 -1.41
N SER A 36 -7.05 15.18 -0.17
CA SER A 36 -7.39 16.42 0.54
C SER A 36 -6.15 17.28 0.81
N LEU A 37 -5.03 16.71 1.20
CA LEU A 37 -3.78 17.46 1.37
C LEU A 37 -3.35 18.16 0.07
N VAL A 38 -3.44 17.46 -1.07
CA VAL A 38 -3.10 18.04 -2.38
C VAL A 38 -4.13 19.11 -2.79
N ASN A 39 -5.41 18.78 -2.74
CA ASN A 39 -6.46 19.64 -3.28
C ASN A 39 -6.76 20.85 -2.39
N ASP A 40 -6.76 20.68 -1.07
CA ASP A 40 -7.25 21.68 -0.11
C ASP A 40 -6.10 22.54 0.45
N ILE A 41 -4.86 22.04 0.44
CA ILE A 41 -3.70 22.76 0.98
C ILE A 41 -2.74 23.16 -0.15
N ILE A 42 -2.29 22.20 -0.96
CA ILE A 42 -1.24 22.49 -1.94
C ILE A 42 -1.77 23.28 -3.14
N ASN A 43 -2.92 22.92 -3.73
CA ASN A 43 -3.47 23.64 -4.88
C ASN A 43 -3.72 25.13 -4.59
N PRO A 44 -4.30 25.54 -3.44
CA PRO A 44 -4.42 26.95 -3.08
C PRO A 44 -3.07 27.65 -2.94
N ILE A 45 -2.08 27.01 -2.30
CA ILE A 45 -0.73 27.58 -2.13
C ILE A 45 -0.07 27.78 -3.50
N LEU A 46 -0.11 26.77 -4.38
CA LEU A 46 0.42 26.89 -5.74
C LEU A 46 -0.35 27.89 -6.60
N GLY A 47 -1.66 28.03 -6.37
CA GLY A 47 -2.48 29.05 -7.01
C GLY A 47 -2.05 30.46 -6.66
N VAL A 48 -1.66 30.69 -5.40
CA VAL A 48 -1.19 31.99 -4.91
C VAL A 48 0.27 32.28 -5.31
N PHE A 49 1.17 31.30 -5.23
CA PHE A 49 2.60 31.50 -5.47
C PHE A 49 3.03 31.26 -6.93
N GLY A 50 2.29 30.46 -7.71
CA GLY A 50 2.72 29.99 -9.03
C GLY A 50 1.87 30.46 -10.20
N GLY A 51 0.69 31.05 -9.98
CA GLY A 51 -0.18 31.53 -11.06
C GLY A 51 -0.64 30.46 -12.07
N MET A 52 -0.42 29.17 -11.76
CA MET A 52 -0.62 28.02 -12.66
C MET A 52 -2.09 27.62 -12.81
N ASN A 53 -2.98 28.58 -13.08
CA ASN A 53 -4.33 28.28 -13.53
C ASN A 53 -4.29 27.91 -15.02
N PHE A 54 -3.68 26.76 -15.33
CA PHE A 54 -3.67 26.22 -16.68
C PHE A 54 -5.08 25.87 -17.17
N ASP A 55 -6.04 25.71 -16.26
CA ASP A 55 -7.45 25.44 -16.54
C ASP A 55 -8.12 26.39 -17.56
N LYS A 56 -7.59 27.61 -17.73
CA LYS A 56 -8.11 28.58 -18.71
C LYS A 56 -7.57 28.39 -20.12
N LEU A 57 -6.52 27.59 -20.30
CA LEU A 57 -5.98 27.24 -21.61
C LEU A 57 -6.87 26.20 -22.28
N SER A 58 -7.67 26.68 -23.22
CA SER A 58 -8.49 25.87 -24.10
C SER A 58 -8.28 26.31 -25.55
N VAL A 59 -8.21 25.33 -26.45
CA VAL A 59 -8.18 25.58 -27.89
C VAL A 59 -9.52 25.13 -28.43
N LYS A 60 -10.25 26.06 -29.06
CA LYS A 60 -11.44 25.72 -29.83
C LYS A 60 -10.97 25.09 -31.15
N LEU A 61 -11.31 23.84 -31.36
CA LEU A 61 -11.12 23.18 -32.65
C LEU A 61 -12.28 23.59 -33.58
N PHE A 62 -12.09 23.44 -34.89
CA PHE A 62 -13.09 23.78 -35.91
C PHE A 62 -14.50 23.23 -35.54
N GLY A 63 -15.40 24.09 -35.05
CA GLY A 63 -16.74 23.75 -34.58
C GLY A 63 -17.01 24.07 -33.09
N GLU A 64 -17.88 23.28 -32.45
CA GLU A 64 -18.23 23.42 -31.01
C GLU A 64 -17.30 22.64 -30.06
N ALA A 65 -16.35 21.86 -30.59
CA ALA A 65 -15.43 21.06 -29.78
C ALA A 65 -14.34 21.94 -29.15
N THR A 66 -14.40 22.08 -27.82
CA THR A 66 -13.41 22.83 -27.04
C THR A 66 -12.46 21.85 -26.34
N LEU A 67 -11.18 21.89 -26.69
CA LEU A 67 -10.15 21.01 -26.11
C LEU A 67 -9.49 21.72 -24.92
N TYR A 68 -9.82 21.27 -23.71
CA TYR A 68 -9.31 21.81 -22.44
C TYR A 68 -7.98 21.14 -22.03
N TYR A 69 -6.92 21.31 -22.82
CA TYR A 69 -5.59 20.77 -22.48
C TYR A 69 -5.04 21.36 -21.19
N GLY A 70 -5.48 22.56 -20.82
CA GLY A 70 -5.21 23.18 -19.54
C GLY A 70 -5.55 22.31 -18.33
N LYS A 71 -6.76 21.73 -18.32
CA LYS A 71 -7.23 20.83 -17.25
C LYS A 71 -6.39 19.56 -17.17
N PHE A 72 -5.96 19.05 -18.32
CA PHE A 72 -5.10 17.88 -18.38
C PHE A 72 -3.72 18.18 -17.78
N LEU A 73 -3.12 19.33 -18.11
CA LEU A 73 -1.84 19.74 -17.55
C LEU A 73 -1.92 19.95 -16.03
N THR A 74 -3.00 20.60 -15.55
CA THR A 74 -3.29 20.70 -14.11
C THR A 74 -3.36 19.32 -13.45
N ALA A 75 -4.05 18.36 -14.06
CA ALA A 75 -4.16 16.99 -13.53
C ALA A 75 -2.80 16.28 -13.47
N VAL A 76 -1.95 16.44 -14.49
CA VAL A 76 -0.59 15.87 -14.51
C VAL A 76 0.28 16.47 -13.41
N VAL A 77 0.24 17.79 -13.22
CA VAL A 77 0.99 18.47 -12.16
C VAL A 77 0.52 18.01 -10.78
N ASN A 78 -0.80 17.92 -10.55
CA ASN A 78 -1.37 17.42 -9.30
C ASN A 78 -0.97 15.97 -9.02
N PHE A 79 -0.93 15.12 -10.04
CA PHE A 79 -0.48 13.74 -9.92
C PHE A 79 1.01 13.65 -9.49
N LEU A 80 1.88 14.46 -10.11
CA LEU A 80 3.31 14.50 -9.75
C LEU A 80 3.52 14.98 -8.31
N ILE A 81 2.77 16.00 -7.88
CA ILE A 81 2.80 16.50 -6.50
C ILE A 81 2.32 15.42 -5.52
N MET A 82 1.20 14.76 -5.83
CA MET A 82 0.65 13.68 -5.02
C MET A 82 1.67 12.55 -4.85
N ALA A 83 2.28 12.11 -5.94
CA ALA A 83 3.32 11.07 -5.92
C ALA A 83 4.53 11.50 -5.07
N LEU A 84 4.98 12.75 -5.20
CA LEU A 84 6.09 13.29 -4.42
C LEU A 84 5.78 13.34 -2.92
N ILE A 85 4.56 13.72 -2.54
CA ILE A 85 4.14 13.76 -1.13
C ILE A 85 4.05 12.36 -0.54
N VAL A 86 3.42 11.41 -1.24
CA VAL A 86 3.34 10.01 -0.80
C VAL A 86 4.75 9.45 -0.63
N PHE A 87 5.65 9.72 -1.58
CA PHE A 87 7.05 9.34 -1.47
C PHE A 87 7.73 9.98 -0.24
N CYS A 88 7.53 11.28 0.01
CA CYS A 88 8.07 11.95 1.19
C CYS A 88 7.54 11.35 2.51
N ILE A 89 6.25 11.02 2.58
CA ILE A 89 5.64 10.39 3.76
C ILE A 89 6.23 8.99 3.97
N VAL A 90 6.28 8.15 2.94
CA VAL A 90 6.87 6.80 3.02
C VAL A 90 8.35 6.90 3.40
N LYS A 91 9.09 7.84 2.82
CA LYS A 91 10.49 8.08 3.16
C LYS A 91 10.66 8.56 4.60
N ALA A 92 9.78 9.42 5.10
CA ALA A 92 9.79 9.87 6.49
C ALA A 92 9.48 8.72 7.45
N MET A 93 8.51 7.87 7.12
CA MET A 93 8.18 6.68 7.89
C MET A 93 9.31 5.65 7.88
N ASN A 94 9.93 5.39 6.72
CA ASN A 94 11.08 4.50 6.60
C ASN A 94 12.29 5.04 7.37
N ALA A 95 12.60 6.33 7.24
CA ALA A 95 13.69 6.98 7.96
C ALA A 95 13.43 7.06 9.48
N ALA A 96 12.16 7.21 9.90
CA ALA A 96 11.79 7.16 11.31
C ALA A 96 11.85 5.72 11.86
N GLY A 97 11.45 4.72 11.08
CA GLY A 97 11.58 3.30 11.42
C GLY A 97 13.03 2.86 11.61
N GLU A 98 13.95 3.39 10.81
CA GLU A 98 15.40 3.19 10.99
C GLU A 98 15.95 3.86 12.26
N ARG A 99 15.31 4.93 12.74
CA ARG A 99 15.71 5.66 13.96
C ARG A 99 15.02 5.19 15.25
N PHE A 100 13.83 4.60 15.14
CA PHE A 100 13.03 4.13 16.27
C PHE A 100 12.92 2.60 16.37
N GLY A 101 13.65 1.86 15.54
CA GLY A 101 14.05 0.48 15.84
C GLY A 101 12.92 -0.48 16.18
N HIS A 102 11.85 -0.52 15.38
CA HIS A 102 10.99 -1.70 15.30
C HIS A 102 10.45 -1.79 13.87
N LYS A 103 11.26 -2.42 13.02
CA LYS A 103 10.76 -3.05 11.82
C LYS A 103 10.02 -4.30 12.30
N GLU A 104 8.72 -4.18 12.60
CA GLU A 104 7.83 -5.34 12.56
C GLU A 104 7.71 -5.77 11.09
N GLU A 105 8.82 -6.27 10.55
CA GLU A 105 8.74 -7.29 9.51
C GLU A 105 7.97 -8.41 10.17
N LYS A 106 6.79 -8.73 9.64
CA LYS A 106 6.11 -10.00 9.96
C LYS A 106 7.19 -11.07 9.86
N GLU A 107 7.64 -11.57 11.01
CA GLU A 107 8.68 -12.59 11.06
C GLU A 107 8.25 -13.69 10.10
N PRO A 108 9.12 -14.14 9.17
CA PRO A 108 8.70 -15.05 8.14
C PRO A 108 8.30 -16.38 8.78
N ASP A 109 7.01 -16.61 9.03
CA ASP A 109 6.41 -17.78 9.70
C ASP A 109 6.88 -19.15 9.15
N THR A 110 7.55 -19.14 7.99
CA THR A 110 8.03 -20.32 7.28
C THR A 110 9.53 -20.26 6.98
N LYS A 111 10.26 -21.34 7.31
CA LYS A 111 11.62 -21.63 6.84
C LYS A 111 11.60 -22.66 5.71
N GLU A 112 12.63 -22.70 4.88
CA GLU A 112 12.79 -23.75 3.87
C GLU A 112 13.50 -24.97 4.44
N CYS A 113 12.95 -26.17 4.18
CA CYS A 113 13.62 -27.41 4.56
C CYS A 113 14.88 -27.61 3.70
N PRO A 114 16.08 -27.84 4.29
CA PRO A 114 17.31 -28.01 3.52
C PRO A 114 17.33 -29.27 2.65
N TYR A 115 16.56 -30.30 3.02
CA TYR A 115 16.54 -31.59 2.34
C TYR A 115 15.57 -31.62 1.16
N CYS A 116 14.31 -31.23 1.39
CA CYS A 116 13.25 -31.36 0.38
C CYS A 116 12.73 -30.02 -0.16
N LYS A 117 13.28 -28.89 0.28
CA LYS A 117 12.95 -27.54 -0.18
C LYS A 117 11.48 -27.13 -0.01
N SER A 118 10.69 -27.88 0.77
CA SER A 118 9.32 -27.47 1.13
C SER A 118 9.34 -26.36 2.18
N LYS A 119 8.40 -25.42 2.09
CA LYS A 119 8.15 -24.40 3.13
C LYS A 119 7.53 -25.07 4.35
N ILE A 120 8.16 -24.90 5.51
CA ILE A 120 7.78 -25.50 6.79
C ILE A 120 7.76 -24.42 7.87
N ALA A 121 7.03 -24.63 8.97
CA ALA A 121 7.01 -23.67 10.08
C ALA A 121 8.42 -23.43 10.65
N ILE A 122 8.74 -22.19 11.06
CA ILE A 122 10.06 -21.86 11.66
C ILE A 122 10.41 -22.80 12.82
N ALA A 123 9.46 -23.05 13.71
CA ALA A 123 9.65 -23.89 14.89
C ALA A 123 9.64 -25.41 14.60
N ALA A 124 9.49 -25.83 13.33
CA ALA A 124 9.47 -27.24 12.99
C ALA A 124 10.86 -27.88 13.22
N THR A 125 10.93 -28.82 14.16
CA THR A 125 12.08 -29.71 14.42
C THR A 125 12.11 -30.93 13.50
N ARG A 126 11.01 -31.21 12.81
CA ARG A 126 10.90 -32.30 11.85
C ARG A 126 10.11 -31.87 10.63
N CYS A 127 10.62 -32.17 9.44
CA CYS A 127 9.92 -31.84 8.20
C CYS A 127 8.66 -32.72 8.06
N PRO A 128 7.45 -32.15 7.83
CA PRO A 128 6.25 -32.95 7.55
C PRO A 128 6.29 -33.64 6.18
N ASN A 129 7.05 -33.10 5.22
CA ASN A 129 7.09 -33.61 3.85
C ASN A 129 8.12 -34.75 3.68
N CYS A 130 9.34 -34.58 4.19
CA CYS A 130 10.41 -35.57 4.03
C CYS A 130 10.85 -36.24 5.34
N THR A 131 10.20 -35.94 6.47
CA THR A 131 10.48 -36.53 7.81
C THR A 131 11.91 -36.36 8.36
N SER A 132 12.76 -35.59 7.67
CA SER A 132 14.11 -35.24 8.14
C SER A 132 14.02 -34.47 9.45
N MET A 133 14.93 -34.74 10.38
CA MET A 133 15.15 -33.89 11.54
C MET A 133 15.88 -32.62 11.10
N ILE A 134 15.39 -31.47 11.55
CA ILE A 134 15.94 -30.15 11.24
C ILE A 134 16.23 -29.51 12.60
N GLY A 135 17.44 -29.01 12.79
CA GLY A 135 17.81 -28.27 14.00
C GLY A 135 16.84 -27.10 14.24
N THR A 136 16.58 -26.79 15.51
CA THR A 136 15.85 -25.58 15.90
C THR A 136 16.58 -24.36 15.36
N ALA A 137 15.83 -23.34 14.93
CA ALA A 137 16.38 -22.16 14.27
C ALA A 137 17.34 -21.35 15.18
N ASP A 138 17.33 -21.58 16.50
CA ASP A 138 18.21 -20.90 17.46
C ASP A 138 19.71 -21.29 17.39
N GLU A 139 20.07 -22.35 16.65
CA GLU A 139 21.48 -22.79 16.56
C GLU A 139 22.26 -22.20 15.38
N SER A 140 21.61 -21.49 14.44
CA SER A 140 22.30 -20.90 13.27
C SER A 140 22.82 -19.48 13.49
N GLU A 141 22.69 -18.93 14.70
CA GLU A 141 23.11 -17.56 15.04
C GLU A 141 24.24 -17.53 16.09
N LYS A 142 25.20 -18.45 15.98
CA LYS A 142 26.50 -18.37 16.66
C LYS A 142 27.66 -18.59 15.71
#